data_AF-A0AAW3PTQ4-F1
#
_entry.id   AF-A0AAW3PTQ4-F1
#
_cell.length_a   1.000
_cell.length_b   1.000
_cell.length_c   1.000
_cell.angle_alpha   90.00
_cell.angle_beta   90.00
_cell.angle_gamma   90.00
#
_symmetry.space_group_name_H-M   'P 1'
#
loop_
_entity.id
_entity.type
_entity.pdbx_description
1 polymer ?
#
loop_
_entity_poly.entity_id
_entity_poly.type
_entity_poly.pdbx_seq_one_letter_code
_entity_poly.pdbx_strand_id
1 'polypeptide(L)'
;MGQYEEGCGFTRRATDSRRIGALMHRITLRRTCQRRGAGETLDGKSLIVWPEQGLGDVVQFARYLPMLKRRGLATLTVSVPSCADAPVASVDRVDRCVTPGDVTTLPAHDYACRIMSLPMLCETTVDTIPATFPYLHVPAPVVER
;
A
#
# COMPACT_ATOMS: atom_id res chain seq x y z
N MET A 1 17.01 -15.29 26.87
CA MET A 1 17.97 -15.51 25.78
C MET A 1 17.35 -16.55 24.87
N GLY A 2 16.56 -16.12 23.89
CA GLY A 2 15.79 -16.99 23.00
C GLY A 2 16.40 -16.90 21.61
N GLN A 3 16.95 -18.02 21.14
CA GLN A 3 17.45 -18.19 19.79
C GLN A 3 16.25 -18.36 18.84
N TYR A 4 16.17 -17.55 17.80
CA TYR A 4 15.18 -17.66 16.72
C TYR A 4 15.87 -18.22 15.47
N GLU A 5 16.24 -19.51 15.53
CA GLU A 5 16.54 -20.29 14.34
C GLU A 5 15.42 -21.31 14.18
N GLU A 6 14.50 -21.03 13.26
CA GLU A 6 13.87 -22.03 12.38
C GLU A 6 12.90 -21.32 11.42
N GLY A 7 13.36 -21.17 10.17
CA GLY A 7 12.62 -20.59 9.07
C GLY A 7 11.43 -21.47 8.71
N CYS A 8 10.22 -20.90 8.77
CA CYS A 8 9.02 -21.60 8.35
C CYS A 8 9.03 -21.77 6.83
N GLY A 9 9.21 -23.02 6.38
CA GLY A 9 9.16 -23.42 4.98
C GLY A 9 7.82 -23.08 4.34
N PHE A 10 7.86 -22.39 3.20
CA PHE A 10 6.68 -21.99 2.44
C PHE A 10 6.17 -23.19 1.62
N THR A 11 5.27 -23.99 2.19
CA THR A 11 4.49 -24.95 1.43
C THR A 11 3.31 -24.25 0.76
N ARG A 12 3.11 -24.59 -0.52
CA ARG A 12 1.98 -24.21 -1.35
C ARG A 12 0.69 -24.76 -0.72
N ARG A 13 -0.22 -23.90 -0.24
CA ARG A 13 -1.64 -24.27 -0.18
C ARG A 13 -2.58 -23.08 -0.32
N ALA A 14 -3.60 -23.36 -1.12
CA ALA A 14 -4.64 -22.48 -1.60
C ALA A 14 -5.38 -21.75 -0.48
N THR A 15 -5.62 -20.46 -0.67
CA THR A 15 -6.57 -19.69 0.14
C THR A 15 -7.90 -19.64 -0.60
N ASP A 16 -8.83 -20.49 -0.16
CA ASP A 16 -10.27 -20.39 -0.47
C ASP A 16 -10.74 -18.99 -0.06
N SER A 17 -11.08 -18.15 -1.04
CA SER A 17 -11.53 -16.77 -0.85
C SER A 17 -12.74 -16.50 -1.74
N ARG A 18 -13.81 -17.27 -1.51
CA ARG A 18 -15.11 -17.09 -2.16
C ARG A 18 -15.77 -15.79 -1.72
N ARG A 19 -15.30 -14.67 -2.29
CA ARG A 19 -16.03 -13.41 -2.61
C ARG A 19 -15.10 -12.27 -3.04
N ILE A 20 -13.78 -12.39 -2.84
CA ILE A 20 -12.76 -11.44 -3.36
C ILE A 20 -11.97 -12.02 -4.56
N GLY A 21 -12.00 -13.34 -4.76
CA GLY A 21 -11.21 -14.00 -5.82
C GLY A 21 -11.56 -13.62 -7.27
N ALA A 22 -12.78 -13.15 -7.56
CA ALA A 22 -13.19 -12.81 -8.92
C ALA A 22 -12.67 -11.42 -9.38
N LEU A 23 -12.39 -10.51 -8.43
CA LEU A 23 -11.92 -9.16 -8.74
C LEU A 23 -10.42 -9.11 -9.06
N MET A 24 -9.65 -10.09 -8.54
CA MET A 24 -8.21 -10.20 -8.80
C MET A 24 -7.87 -10.76 -10.19
N HIS A 25 -8.82 -11.38 -10.90
CA HIS A 25 -8.54 -12.15 -12.12
C HIS A 25 -8.47 -11.35 -13.42
N ARG A 26 -8.89 -10.08 -13.42
CA ARG A 26 -8.98 -9.25 -14.64
C ARG A 26 -8.21 -7.93 -14.58
N ILE A 27 -7.58 -7.64 -13.45
CA ILE A 27 -6.51 -6.67 -13.38
C ILE A 27 -5.25 -7.51 -13.54
N THR A 28 -4.45 -7.19 -14.54
CA THR A 28 -3.19 -7.90 -14.80
C THR A 28 -2.21 -7.56 -13.65
N LEU A 29 -2.40 -8.19 -12.48
CA LEU A 29 -1.53 -8.13 -11.31
C LEU A 29 -0.22 -8.86 -11.67
N ARG A 30 0.58 -8.23 -12.52
CA ARG A 30 1.73 -8.92 -13.12
C ARG A 30 2.88 -9.09 -12.15
N ARG A 31 2.99 -8.25 -11.10
CA ARG A 31 4.06 -8.33 -10.10
C ARG A 31 3.58 -7.81 -8.74
N THR A 32 3.51 -8.69 -7.74
CA THR A 32 3.55 -8.24 -6.34
C THR A 32 4.88 -7.54 -6.13
N CYS A 33 4.86 -6.37 -5.48
CA CYS A 33 6.09 -5.72 -5.02
C CYS A 33 6.67 -6.59 -3.89
N GLN A 34 7.36 -7.66 -4.26
CA GLN A 34 8.26 -8.38 -3.37
C GLN A 34 9.62 -7.71 -3.45
N ARG A 35 10.38 -7.78 -2.36
CA ARG A 35 11.80 -7.45 -2.34
C ARG A 35 12.51 -8.36 -3.34
N ARG A 36 12.66 -7.89 -4.58
CA ARG A 36 13.37 -8.60 -5.63
C ARG A 36 14.81 -8.13 -5.66
N GLY A 37 15.72 -9.06 -5.99
CA GLY A 37 17.16 -8.82 -6.05
C GLY A 37 17.52 -7.60 -6.89
N ALA A 38 18.61 -6.93 -6.51
CA ALA A 38 19.12 -5.69 -7.08
C ALA A 38 18.98 -5.65 -8.62
N GLY A 39 18.10 -4.79 -9.14
CA GLY A 39 18.05 -4.51 -10.58
C GLY A 39 16.76 -3.90 -11.11
N GLU A 40 15.58 -4.18 -10.53
CA GLU A 40 14.31 -3.63 -11.02
C GLU A 40 13.95 -2.36 -10.24
N THR A 41 13.97 -1.20 -10.92
CA THR A 41 13.69 0.11 -10.32
C THR A 41 12.19 0.40 -10.34
N LEU A 42 11.73 1.22 -9.39
CA LEU A 42 10.38 1.79 -9.40
C LEU A 42 10.27 3.05 -10.27
N ASP A 43 11.37 3.42 -10.95
CA ASP A 43 11.46 4.66 -11.70
C ASP A 43 10.52 4.66 -12.91
N GLY A 44 9.67 5.68 -13.00
CA GLY A 44 8.65 5.81 -14.04
C GLY A 44 7.50 4.80 -13.93
N LYS A 45 7.43 3.99 -12.86
CA LYS A 45 6.44 2.92 -12.71
C LYS A 45 5.20 3.36 -11.94
N SER A 46 4.12 2.61 -12.15
CA SER A 46 2.85 2.77 -11.45
C SER A 46 2.67 1.70 -10.38
N LEU A 47 2.27 2.10 -9.18
CA LEU A 47 2.01 1.23 -8.03
C LEU A 47 0.62 1.50 -7.47
N ILE A 48 -0.13 0.44 -7.20
CA ILE A 48 -1.33 0.49 -6.36
C ILE A 48 -1.07 -0.17 -5.00
N VAL A 49 -1.42 0.54 -3.93
CA VAL A 49 -1.35 0.05 -2.55
C VAL A 49 -2.75 -0.34 -2.10
N TRP A 50 -2.90 -1.58 -1.66
CA TRP A 50 -4.15 -2.12 -1.15
C TRP A 50 -4.21 -1.98 0.37
N PRO A 51 -5.39 -1.65 0.92
CA PRO A 51 -5.57 -1.66 2.36
C PRO A 51 -5.55 -3.12 2.82
N GLU A 52 -5.05 -3.33 4.03
CA GLU A 52 -5.10 -4.60 4.71
C GLU A 52 -5.70 -4.34 6.08
N GLN A 53 -6.65 -5.18 6.51
CA GLN A 53 -7.35 -5.02 7.77
C GLN A 53 -8.09 -3.66 7.91
N GLY A 54 -8.11 -3.07 9.10
CA GLY A 54 -8.99 -1.97 9.48
C GLY A 54 -8.45 -0.58 9.17
N LEU A 55 -9.18 0.47 9.58
CA LEU A 55 -8.74 1.86 9.40
C LEU A 55 -7.42 2.18 10.13
N GLY A 56 -7.18 1.52 11.28
CA GLY A 56 -5.98 1.71 12.08
C GLY A 56 -4.70 1.40 11.29
N ASP A 57 -4.71 0.34 10.48
CA ASP A 57 -3.56 -0.04 9.66
C ASP A 57 -3.31 0.98 8.54
N VAL A 58 -4.37 1.48 7.92
CA VAL A 58 -4.28 2.55 6.93
C VAL A 58 -3.62 3.79 7.54
N VAL A 59 -4.10 4.22 8.70
CA VAL A 59 -3.54 5.37 9.43
C VAL A 59 -2.08 5.11 9.82
N GLN A 60 -1.77 3.94 10.37
CA GLN A 60 -0.43 3.62 10.84
C GLN A 60 0.59 3.58 9.71
N PHE A 61 0.27 2.94 8.58
CA PHE A 61 1.21 2.70 7.50
C PHE A 61 1.19 3.74 6.37
N ALA A 62 0.23 4.68 6.36
CA ALA A 62 0.22 5.80 5.41
C ALA A 62 1.51 6.64 5.44
N ARG A 63 2.23 6.66 6.57
CA ARG A 63 3.53 7.34 6.73
C ARG A 63 4.62 6.88 5.76
N TYR A 64 4.48 5.69 5.17
CA TYR A 64 5.45 5.14 4.22
C TYR A 64 5.16 5.52 2.77
N LEU A 65 3.95 6.01 2.46
CA LEU A 65 3.56 6.37 1.09
C LEU A 65 4.51 7.39 0.44
N PRO A 66 4.96 8.47 1.13
CA PRO A 66 5.91 9.41 0.55
C PRO A 66 7.26 8.76 0.21
N MET A 67 7.69 7.75 0.97
CA MET A 67 8.96 7.05 0.75
C MET A 67 8.91 6.23 -0.53
N LEU A 68 7.76 5.61 -0.84
CA LEU A 68 7.58 4.88 -2.09
C LEU A 68 7.70 5.82 -3.30
N LYS A 69 7.03 6.98 -3.26
CA LYS A 69 7.12 7.94 -4.35
C LYS A 69 8.55 8.43 -4.57
N ARG A 70 9.32 8.67 -3.49
CA ARG A 70 10.73 9.09 -3.57
C ARG A 70 11.65 8.09 -4.27
N ARG A 71 11.20 6.85 -4.51
CA ARG A 71 11.93 5.84 -5.29
C ARG A 71 11.73 5.95 -6.80
N GLY A 72 11.06 7.01 -7.27
CA GLY A 72 10.89 7.31 -8.69
C GLY A 72 9.53 6.89 -9.28
N LEU A 73 8.56 6.47 -8.46
CA LEU A 73 7.23 6.10 -8.97
C LEU A 73 6.61 7.28 -9.74
N ALA A 74 6.20 7.01 -10.98
CA ALA A 74 5.39 7.94 -11.76
C ALA A 74 4.01 8.10 -11.15
N THR A 75 3.41 6.99 -10.69
CA THR A 75 2.05 6.97 -10.12
C THR A 75 1.98 6.10 -8.87
N LEU A 76 1.41 6.65 -7.81
CA LEU A 76 1.09 6.00 -6.55
C LEU A 76 -0.40 6.17 -6.29
N THR A 77 -1.14 5.08 -6.48
CA THR A 77 -2.56 4.98 -6.14
C THR A 77 -2.74 4.22 -4.84
N VAL A 78 -3.62 4.68 -3.95
CA VAL A 78 -3.94 3.97 -2.71
C VAL A 78 -5.42 3.64 -2.72
N SER A 79 -5.75 2.35 -2.56
CA SER A 79 -7.13 1.95 -2.33
C SER A 79 -7.45 2.03 -0.84
N VAL A 80 -8.50 2.75 -0.48
CA VAL A 80 -8.92 2.94 0.93
C VAL A 80 -10.44 3.04 1.02
N PRO A 81 -11.05 2.71 2.18
CA PRO A 81 -12.46 3.01 2.41
C PRO A 81 -12.74 4.51 2.26
N SER A 82 -13.98 4.88 1.89
CA SER A 82 -14.37 6.29 1.65
C SER A 82 -14.09 7.21 2.84
N CYS A 83 -14.24 6.72 4.08
CA CYS A 83 -13.93 7.49 5.29
C CYS A 83 -12.44 7.85 5.46
N ALA A 84 -11.55 7.14 4.76
CA ALA A 84 -10.11 7.36 4.80
C ALA A 84 -9.58 8.06 3.55
N ASP A 85 -10.41 8.26 2.52
CA ASP A 85 -10.02 8.84 1.24
C ASP A 85 -9.40 10.22 1.42
N ALA A 86 -10.14 11.15 2.03
CA ALA A 86 -9.66 12.51 2.24
C ALA A 86 -8.40 12.60 3.13
N PRO A 87 -8.33 11.91 4.30
CA PRO A 87 -7.10 11.85 5.07
C PRO A 87 -5.92 11.30 4.27
N VAL A 88 -6.06 10.17 3.58
CA VAL A 88 -4.93 9.54 2.87
C VAL A 88 -4.53 10.33 1.63
N ALA A 89 -5.47 10.98 0.94
CA ALA A 89 -5.18 11.89 -0.16
C ALA A 89 -4.36 13.12 0.28
N SER A 90 -4.41 13.49 1.56
CA SER A 90 -3.61 14.59 2.09
C SER A 90 -2.14 14.23 2.37
N VAL A 91 -1.78 12.94 2.31
CA VAL A 91 -0.40 12.49 2.52
C VAL A 91 0.46 12.99 1.37
N ASP A 92 1.62 13.57 1.68
CA ASP A 92 2.60 14.02 0.68
C ASP A 92 2.82 12.93 -0.38
N ARG A 93 2.77 13.32 -1.65
CA ARG A 93 3.09 12.47 -2.82
C ARG A 93 2.13 11.32 -3.12
N VAL A 94 0.95 11.26 -2.50
CA VAL A 94 -0.14 10.40 -2.99
C VAL A 94 -0.79 11.06 -4.20
N ASP A 95 -0.82 10.38 -5.35
CA ASP A 95 -1.42 10.96 -6.57
C ASP A 95 -2.93 10.74 -6.64
N ARG A 96 -3.41 9.62 -6.09
CA ARG A 96 -4.81 9.24 -6.15
C ARG A 96 -5.20 8.30 -5.01
N CYS A 97 -6.33 8.58 -4.38
CA CYS A 97 -7.06 7.61 -3.56
C CYS A 97 -8.28 7.08 -4.33
N VAL A 98 -8.63 5.82 -4.11
CA VAL A 98 -9.84 5.20 -4.69
C VAL A 98 -10.50 4.27 -3.69
N THR A 99 -11.82 4.09 -3.81
CA THR A 99 -12.50 3.05 -3.03
C THR A 99 -12.24 1.67 -3.62
N PRO A 100 -12.34 0.58 -2.83
CA PRO A 100 -12.17 -0.79 -3.35
C PRO A 100 -13.09 -1.14 -4.52
N GLY A 101 -14.28 -0.53 -4.60
CA GLY A 101 -15.21 -0.74 -5.71
C GLY A 101 -14.74 -0.10 -7.03
N ASP A 102 -14.07 1.05 -6.93
CA ASP A 102 -13.63 1.85 -8.09
C ASP A 102 -12.28 1.38 -8.65
N VAL A 103 -11.58 0.44 -7.99
CA VAL A 103 -10.30 -0.06 -8.49
C VAL A 103 -10.45 -0.72 -9.87
N THR A 104 -11.62 -1.28 -10.18
CA THR A 104 -11.88 -1.91 -11.49
C THR A 104 -11.91 -0.94 -12.66
N THR A 105 -12.12 0.35 -12.40
CA THR A 105 -12.15 1.39 -13.44
C THR A 105 -10.77 2.02 -13.68
N LEU A 106 -9.75 1.61 -12.91
CA LEU A 106 -8.40 2.13 -13.06
C LEU A 106 -7.66 1.49 -14.25
N PRO A 107 -6.76 2.24 -14.91
CA PRO A 107 -5.76 1.65 -15.78
C PRO A 107 -4.93 0.61 -15.03
N ALA A 108 -4.34 -0.34 -15.75
CA ALA A 108 -3.46 -1.32 -15.12
C ALA A 108 -2.22 -0.65 -14.50
N HIS A 109 -1.85 -1.06 -13.29
CA HIS A 109 -0.59 -0.68 -12.65
C HIS A 109 0.49 -1.72 -12.92
N ASP A 110 1.75 -1.27 -12.95
CA ASP A 110 2.91 -2.16 -13.09
C ASP A 110 3.06 -3.06 -11.85
N TYR A 111 2.74 -2.51 -10.67
CA TYR A 111 2.88 -3.19 -9.38
C TYR A 111 1.66 -3.03 -8.48
N ALA A 112 1.51 -4.00 -7.59
CA ALA A 112 0.60 -3.91 -6.45
C ALA A 112 1.28 -4.38 -5.16
N CYS A 113 0.95 -3.77 -4.02
CA CYS A 113 1.37 -4.24 -2.71
C CYS A 113 0.29 -4.02 -1.65
N ARG A 114 0.40 -4.69 -0.50
CA ARG A 114 -0.45 -4.46 0.67
C ARG A 114 0.18 -3.41 1.57
N ILE A 115 -0.64 -2.58 2.23
CA ILE A 115 -0.13 -1.47 3.04
C ILE A 115 0.75 -1.91 4.22
N MET A 116 0.51 -3.08 4.80
CA MET A 116 1.35 -3.64 5.88
C MET A 116 2.68 -4.20 5.37
N SER A 117 2.85 -4.34 4.06
CA SER A 117 4.15 -4.70 3.45
C SER A 117 5.07 -3.49 3.28
N LEU A 118 4.57 -2.26 3.48
CA LEU A 118 5.34 -1.04 3.27
C LEU A 118 6.60 -0.92 4.15
N PRO A 119 6.59 -1.29 5.45
CA PRO A 119 7.82 -1.27 6.25
C PRO A 119 8.91 -2.18 5.69
N MET A 120 8.53 -3.37 5.23
CA MET A 120 9.48 -4.30 4.59
C MET A 120 10.03 -3.72 3.29
N LEU A 121 9.16 -3.13 2.45
CA LEU A 121 9.60 -2.48 1.21
C LEU A 121 10.52 -1.30 1.51
N CYS A 122 10.24 -0.55 2.57
CA CYS A 122 11.03 0.58 3.04
C CYS A 122 12.31 0.18 3.79
N GLU A 123 12.57 -1.13 3.96
CA GLU A 123 13.68 -1.68 4.74
C GLU A 123 13.74 -1.11 6.16
N THR A 124 12.56 -0.91 6.75
CA THR A 124 12.43 -0.26 8.04
C THR A 124 12.88 -1.15 9.17
N THR A 125 13.71 -0.57 10.03
CA THR A 125 14.12 -1.08 11.34
C THR A 125 13.41 -0.28 12.43
N VAL A 126 13.53 -0.71 13.69
CA VAL A 126 12.95 0.00 14.83
C VAL A 126 13.40 1.46 14.89
N ASP A 127 14.67 1.72 14.56
CA ASP A 127 15.27 3.06 14.61
C ASP A 127 14.94 3.94 13.39
N THR A 128 14.39 3.35 12.32
CA THR A 128 14.13 4.06 11.05
C THR A 128 12.65 4.19 10.73
N ILE A 129 11.77 3.94 11.72
CA ILE A 129 10.33 4.19 11.59
C ILE A 129 10.13 5.67 11.22
N PRO A 130 9.43 5.99 10.12
CA PRO A 130 9.20 7.37 9.72
C PRO A 130 8.50 8.16 10.82
N ALA A 131 9.14 9.27 11.21
CA ALA A 131 8.70 10.13 12.30
C ALA A 131 8.41 11.58 11.83
N THR A 132 8.15 11.77 10.54
CA THR A 132 7.69 13.06 10.01
C THR A 132 6.20 13.21 10.30
N PHE A 133 5.85 14.16 11.19
CA PHE A 133 4.47 14.44 11.58
C PHE A 133 4.12 15.93 11.37
N PRO A 134 2.84 16.27 11.12
CA PRO A 134 1.77 15.35 10.74
C PRO A 134 1.98 14.82 9.31
N TYR A 135 1.60 13.56 9.06
CA TYR A 135 1.59 12.99 7.71
C TYR A 135 0.18 12.81 7.14
N LEU A 136 -0.86 12.96 7.98
CA LEU A 136 -2.27 12.96 7.60
C LEU A 136 -2.88 14.29 8.04
N HIS A 137 -3.74 14.83 7.19
CA HIS A 137 -4.56 16.00 7.45
C HIS A 137 -6.01 15.65 7.18
N VAL A 138 -6.88 16.09 8.08
CA VAL A 138 -8.32 16.06 7.83
C VAL A 138 -8.66 17.38 7.13
N PRO A 139 -9.37 17.37 5.99
CA PRO A 139 -9.83 18.62 5.39
C PRO A 139 -10.70 19.38 6.38
N ALA A 140 -10.78 20.70 6.22
CA ALA A 140 -11.63 21.52 7.08
C ALA A 140 -13.06 20.95 7.11
N PRO A 141 -13.73 20.93 8.28
CA PRO A 141 -15.08 20.40 8.39
C PRO A 141 -15.98 21.12 7.39
N VAL A 142 -16.72 20.35 6.60
CA VAL A 142 -17.84 20.90 5.83
C VAL A 142 -18.90 21.25 6.86
N VAL A 143 -18.99 22.52 7.21
CA VAL A 143 -20.07 23.03 8.06
C VAL A 143 -21.33 23.01 7.20
N GLU A 144 -22.12 21.94 7.29
CA GLU A 144 -23.50 21.97 6.84
C GLU A 144 -24.24 23.01 7.69
N ARG A 145 -24.70 24.06 7.01
CA ARG A 145 -25.60 25.08 7.57
C ARG A 145 -27.04 24.67 7.37
#